data_AF-A0A1B1FG35-F1
#
_entry.id   AF-A0A1B1FG35-F1
#
_cell.length_a   1.000
_cell.length_b   1.000
_cell.length_c   1.000
_cell.angle_alpha   90.00
_cell.angle_beta   90.00
_cell.angle_gamma   90.00
#
_symmetry.space_group_name_H-M   'P 1'
#
loop_
_entity.id
_entity.type
_entity.pdbx_description
1 polymer ?
#
loop_
_entity_poly.entity_id
_entity_poly.type
_entity_poly.pdbx_seq_one_letter_code
_entity_poly.pdbx_strand_id
1 'polypeptide(L)'
;MRPALLACLIALSAVAAPARAWHDGAISDRERPLVHALQTVGVKYRLGGRSPDTGFDCSGLVVHVFERAWGMLLPPGTAALRKVGMPITKLK
;
A
#
# COMPACT_ATOMS: atom_id res chain seq x y z
N MET A 1 48.24 21.41 -33.90
CA MET A 1 46.77 21.55 -33.78
C MET A 1 46.23 20.20 -33.37
N ARG A 2 45.49 20.16 -32.25
CA ARG A 2 45.06 18.97 -31.50
C ARG A 2 43.74 18.42 -32.09
N PRO A 3 43.65 17.13 -32.50
CA PRO A 3 42.35 16.51 -32.67
C PRO A 3 42.25 15.15 -31.96
N ALA A 4 43.01 14.92 -30.89
CA ALA A 4 42.92 13.66 -30.13
C ALA A 4 42.12 13.78 -28.82
N LEU A 5 41.78 15.00 -28.38
CA LEU A 5 40.98 15.22 -27.17
C LEU A 5 39.47 15.29 -27.42
N LEU A 6 39.04 15.28 -28.70
CA LEU A 6 37.61 15.30 -29.06
C LEU A 6 37.00 13.90 -29.24
N ALA A 7 37.73 12.84 -28.92
CA ALA A 7 37.23 11.46 -28.99
C ALA A 7 36.72 10.93 -27.64
N CYS A 8 36.84 11.70 -26.55
CA CYS A 8 36.47 11.25 -25.20
C CYS A 8 35.16 11.86 -24.66
N LEU A 9 34.41 12.62 -25.47
CA LEU A 9 33.15 13.25 -25.06
C LEU A 9 31.90 12.72 -25.79
N ILE A 10 32.04 11.72 -26.66
CA ILE A 10 30.90 11.11 -27.39
C ILE A 10 30.80 9.61 -27.13
N ALA A 11 31.23 9.15 -25.94
CA ALA A 11 31.10 7.75 -25.53
C ALA A 11 30.55 7.59 -24.09
N LEU A 12 29.90 8.62 -23.53
CA LEU A 12 29.19 8.55 -22.25
C LEU A 12 27.70 8.91 -22.39
N SER A 13 27.12 8.69 -23.56
CA SER A 13 25.68 8.81 -23.76
C SER A 13 25.16 7.52 -24.39
N ALA A 14 24.32 6.82 -23.64
CA ALA A 14 23.52 5.65 -24.05
C ALA A 14 24.17 4.27 -23.87
N VAL A 15 24.27 3.83 -22.61
CA VAL A 15 23.48 2.65 -22.21
C VAL A 15 22.66 3.03 -20.99
N ALA A 16 21.70 3.95 -21.17
CA ALA A 16 20.46 3.84 -20.41
C ALA A 16 19.75 2.62 -20.99
N ALA A 17 20.20 1.43 -20.60
CA ALA A 17 19.30 0.30 -20.65
C ALA A 17 18.04 0.77 -19.92
N PRO A 18 16.82 0.55 -20.45
CA PRO A 18 15.72 0.51 -19.50
C PRO A 18 16.21 -0.54 -18.51
N ALA A 19 16.31 -0.17 -17.23
CA ALA A 19 16.19 -1.19 -16.20
C ALA A 19 14.93 -1.91 -16.65
N ARG A 20 15.14 -3.11 -17.22
CA ARG A 20 14.11 -3.89 -17.89
C ARG A 20 12.96 -3.79 -16.93
N ALA A 21 11.86 -3.18 -17.35
CA ALA A 21 10.69 -3.06 -16.51
C ALA A 21 10.29 -4.51 -16.21
N TRP A 22 10.84 -5.05 -15.12
CA TRP A 22 10.09 -5.83 -14.17
C TRP A 22 8.73 -5.16 -14.20
N HIS A 23 7.66 -5.91 -14.48
CA HIS A 23 6.35 -5.34 -14.23
C HIS A 23 6.46 -4.75 -12.85
N ASP A 24 6.50 -3.41 -12.74
CA ASP A 24 6.51 -2.78 -11.44
C ASP A 24 5.15 -3.21 -10.94
N GLY A 25 5.16 -4.25 -10.11
CA GLY A 25 4.03 -4.75 -9.35
C GLY A 25 3.73 -3.69 -8.32
N ALA A 26 3.41 -2.49 -8.80
CA ALA A 26 2.88 -1.40 -8.03
C ALA A 26 1.58 -1.95 -7.45
N ILE A 27 1.59 -2.16 -6.14
CA ILE A 27 0.38 -2.47 -5.38
C ILE A 27 -0.67 -1.47 -5.83
N SER A 28 -1.76 -1.96 -6.43
CA SER A 28 -2.80 -1.07 -6.89
C SER A 28 -3.43 -0.36 -5.70
N ASP A 29 -4.01 0.83 -5.92
CA ASP A 29 -4.62 1.57 -4.80
C ASP A 29 -5.67 0.74 -4.04
N ARG A 30 -6.39 -0.14 -4.77
CA ARG A 30 -7.35 -1.10 -4.22
C ARG A 30 -6.72 -2.16 -3.31
N GLU A 31 -5.45 -2.50 -3.52
CA GLU A 31 -4.73 -3.54 -2.77
C GLU A 31 -3.93 -2.97 -1.58
N ARG A 32 -3.76 -1.65 -1.47
CA ARG A 32 -3.05 -1.01 -0.34
C ARG A 32 -3.52 -1.45 1.05
N PRO A 33 -4.84 -1.62 1.32
CA PRO A 33 -5.32 -2.17 2.58
C PRO A 33 -4.75 -3.55 2.92
N LEU A 34 -4.53 -4.40 1.91
CA LEU A 34 -4.03 -5.76 2.11
C LEU A 34 -2.60 -5.73 2.64
N VAL A 35 -1.76 -4.82 2.14
CA VAL A 35 -0.38 -4.67 2.62
C VAL A 35 -0.36 -4.31 4.11
N HIS A 36 -1.18 -3.35 4.52
CA HIS A 36 -1.26 -2.97 5.93
C HIS A 36 -1.90 -4.06 6.81
N ALA A 37 -2.92 -4.77 6.31
CA ALA A 37 -3.51 -5.88 7.04
C ALA A 37 -2.50 -7.01 7.25
N LEU A 38 -1.72 -7.36 6.23
CA LEU A 38 -0.70 -8.41 6.31
C LEU A 38 0.41 -8.08 7.33
N GLN A 39 0.77 -6.80 7.48
CA GLN A 39 1.72 -6.35 8.51
C GLN A 39 1.23 -6.58 9.95
N THR A 40 -0.07 -6.79 10.14
CA THR A 40 -0.67 -7.05 11.47
C THR A 40 -0.86 -8.53 11.77
N VAL A 41 -0.49 -9.43 10.85
CA VAL A 41 -0.56 -10.88 11.08
C VAL A 41 0.27 -11.25 12.30
N GLY A 42 -0.33 -11.98 13.23
CA GLY A 42 0.27 -12.36 14.50
C GLY A 42 -0.06 -11.41 15.66
N VAL A 43 -0.63 -10.23 15.41
CA VAL A 43 -1.17 -9.36 16.46
C VAL A 43 -2.35 -10.05 17.15
N LYS A 44 -2.38 -10.02 18.49
CA LYS A 44 -3.43 -10.70 19.27
C LYS A 44 -4.80 -10.07 19.05
N TYR A 45 -5.83 -10.90 19.06
CA TYR A 45 -7.21 -10.43 19.18
C TYR A 45 -7.45 -9.87 20.58
N ARG A 46 -8.07 -8.68 20.67
CA ARG A 46 -8.51 -8.06 21.91
C ARG A 46 -9.80 -7.30 21.66
N LEU A 47 -10.86 -7.59 22.41
CA LEU A 47 -12.11 -6.85 22.33
C LEU A 47 -11.88 -5.35 22.63
N GLY A 48 -12.32 -4.46 21.73
CA GLY A 48 -12.05 -3.02 21.80
C GLY A 48 -10.63 -2.62 21.36
N GLY A 49 -9.80 -3.56 20.92
CA GLY A 49 -8.42 -3.34 20.50
C GLY A 49 -8.34 -2.57 19.17
N ARG A 50 -7.37 -1.65 19.07
CA ARG A 50 -7.26 -0.67 17.97
C ARG A 50 -5.83 -0.39 17.52
N SER A 51 -4.84 -1.08 18.08
CA SER A 51 -3.43 -0.85 17.73
C SER A 51 -2.65 -2.15 17.71
N PRO A 52 -1.55 -2.22 16.94
CA PRO A 52 -0.67 -3.39 16.95
C PRO A 52 -0.16 -3.74 18.36
N ASP A 53 0.12 -2.74 19.19
CA ASP A 53 0.69 -2.92 20.53
C ASP A 53 -0.33 -3.50 21.52
N THR A 54 -1.61 -3.14 21.39
CA THR A 54 -2.66 -3.53 22.33
C THR A 54 -3.49 -4.71 21.85
N GLY A 55 -3.38 -5.05 20.56
CA GLY A 55 -4.24 -6.01 19.89
C GLY A 55 -5.37 -5.33 19.10
N PHE A 56 -6.02 -6.10 18.24
CA PHE A 56 -7.15 -5.64 17.43
C PHE A 56 -8.43 -6.41 17.76
N ASP A 57 -9.58 -5.74 17.70
CA ASP A 57 -10.85 -6.41 17.43
C ASP A 57 -11.18 -6.40 15.93
N CYS A 58 -12.30 -7.04 15.57
CA CYS A 58 -12.74 -7.17 14.18
C CYS A 58 -12.92 -5.81 13.48
N SER A 59 -13.44 -4.81 14.19
CA SER A 59 -13.69 -3.47 13.65
C SER A 59 -12.46 -2.57 13.75
N GLY A 60 -11.67 -2.70 14.82
CA GLY A 60 -10.45 -1.94 15.07
C GLY A 60 -9.38 -2.22 14.03
N LEU A 61 -9.25 -3.48 13.56
CA LEU A 61 -8.37 -3.81 12.45
C LEU A 61 -8.79 -3.08 11.15
N VAL A 62 -10.09 -3.12 10.81
CA VAL A 62 -10.60 -2.47 9.60
C VAL A 62 -10.35 -0.97 9.62
N VAL A 63 -10.66 -0.31 10.75
CA VAL A 63 -10.42 1.13 10.93
C VAL A 63 -8.93 1.44 10.76
N HIS A 64 -8.05 0.69 11.43
CA HIS A 64 -6.60 0.90 11.36
C HIS A 64 -6.07 0.74 9.93
N VAL A 65 -6.49 -0.30 9.22
CA VAL A 65 -6.04 -0.58 7.86
C VAL A 65 -6.49 0.50 6.87
N PHE A 66 -7.74 0.95 6.96
CA PHE A 66 -8.24 2.03 6.08
C PHE A 66 -7.57 3.37 6.36
N GLU A 67 -7.28 3.67 7.63
CA GLU A 67 -6.54 4.87 8.01
C GLU A 67 -5.11 4.83 7.45
N ARG A 68 -4.40 3.69 7.56
CA ARG A 68 -3.04 3.56 7.01
C ARG A 68 -3.00 3.53 5.49
N ALA A 69 -3.97 2.86 4.85
CA ALA A 69 -4.03 2.75 3.40
C ALA A 69 -4.42 4.06 2.73
N TRP A 70 -5.41 4.77 3.25
CA TRP A 70 -6.03 5.91 2.55
C TRP A 70 -6.18 7.18 3.39
N GLY A 71 -5.72 7.21 4.64
CA GLY A 71 -5.95 8.32 5.55
C GLY A 71 -7.43 8.51 5.91
N MET A 72 -8.26 7.48 5.71
CA MET A 72 -9.70 7.57 5.97
C MET A 72 -10.03 7.23 7.42
N LEU A 73 -10.73 8.14 8.09
CA LEU A 73 -11.28 7.91 9.42
C LEU A 73 -12.66 7.26 9.30
N LEU A 74 -12.72 5.97 9.59
CA LEU A 74 -13.96 5.20 9.62
C LEU A 74 -14.67 5.30 10.98
N PRO A 75 -16.01 5.18 11.01
CA PRO A 75 -16.73 5.17 12.27
C PRO A 75 -16.38 3.90 13.08
N PRO A 76 -16.32 4.00 14.42
CA PRO A 76 -15.93 2.89 15.26
C PRO A 76 -17.04 1.83 15.38
N GLY A 77 -16.64 0.56 15.37
CA GLY A 77 -17.53 -0.58 15.65
C GLY A 77 -18.27 -1.12 14.42
N THR A 78 -18.47 -2.43 14.39
CA THR A 78 -19.08 -3.15 13.26
C THR A 78 -20.47 -2.66 12.90
N ALA A 79 -21.28 -2.28 13.90
CA ALA A 79 -22.64 -1.76 13.66
C ALA A 79 -22.65 -0.42 12.92
N ALA A 80 -21.65 0.43 13.13
CA ALA A 80 -21.50 1.70 12.43
C ALA A 80 -20.87 1.48 11.06
N LEU A 81 -19.83 0.63 10.97
CA LEU A 81 -19.21 0.24 9.70
C LEU A 81 -20.23 -0.35 8.70
N ARG A 82 -21.19 -1.15 9.17
CA ARG A 82 -22.25 -1.72 8.32
C ARG A 82 -23.15 -0.66 7.65
N LYS A 83 -23.23 0.54 8.24
CA LYS A 83 -24.10 1.63 7.73
C LYS A 83 -23.41 2.53 6.71
N VAL A 84 -22.11 2.34 6.47
CA VAL A 84 -21.33 3.16 5.54
C VAL A 84 -20.88 2.34 4.33
N GLY A 85 -20.48 3.02 3.26
CA GLY A 85 -20.11 2.40 2.00
C GLY A 85 -21.31 2.08 1.11
N MET A 86 -21.03 1.53 -0.07
CA MET A 86 -22.07 1.14 -1.03
C MET A 86 -22.43 -0.35 -0.84
N PRO A 87 -23.72 -0.69 -0.63
CA PRO A 87 -24.15 -2.09 -0.57
C PRO A 87 -23.83 -2.83 -1.88
N ILE A 88 -23.23 -4.02 -1.77
CA ILE A 88 -22.94 -4.88 -2.92
C ILE A 88 -24.01 -5.98 -2.97
N THR A 89 -24.90 -5.90 -3.95
CA THR A 89 -26.09 -6.78 -4.06
C THR A 89 -25.81 -8.10 -4.78
N LYS A 90 -24.71 -8.21 -5.54
CA LYS A 90 -24.21 -9.47 -6.12
C LYS A 90 -22.68 -9.45 -6.22
N LEU A 91 -22.05 -10.56 -5.88
CA LEU A 91 -20.65 -10.83 -6.23
C LEU A 91 -20.60 -11.10 -7.74
N LYS A 92 -19.70 -10.40 -8.44
CA LYS A 92 -19.48 -10.58 -9.89
C LYS A 92 -18.58 -11.77 -10.13
#